data_AF-A0A8H7UNT9-F1
#
_entry.id   AF-A0A8H7UNT9-F1
#
_cell.length_a   1.000
_cell.length_b   1.000
_cell.length_c   1.000
_cell.angle_alpha   90.00
_cell.angle_beta   90.00
_cell.angle_gamma   90.00
#
_symmetry.space_group_name_H-M   'P 1'
#
loop_
_entity.id
_entity.type
_entity.pdbx_description
1 polymer ?
#
loop_
_entity_poly.entity_id
_entity_poly.type
_entity_poly.pdbx_seq_one_letter_code
_entity_poly.pdbx_strand_id
1 'polypeptide(L)'
;MSLQIFFEDGKGNAMDEDGHEPVQMELDMDAYPLDDVTDFNIHSELKLPEKLNKLNVIKDDVSSPVHSTKSRATRRHGDNIKELFFFEVYEKGLNAGEAAKVVNIPRRTAYNWLKKDQE
;
A
#
# COMPACT_ATOMS: atom_id res chain seq x y z
N MET A 1 11.89 26.80 -2.91
CA MET A 1 11.94 26.27 -1.54
C MET A 1 13.36 26.44 -1.06
N SER A 2 13.58 27.16 0.05
CA SER A 2 14.89 27.27 0.70
C SER A 2 15.04 26.14 1.71
N LEU A 3 16.19 25.46 1.69
CA LEU A 3 16.54 24.47 2.71
C LEU A 3 17.17 25.22 3.89
N GLN A 4 16.71 24.96 5.11
CA GLN A 4 17.31 25.47 6.35
C GLN A 4 17.73 24.27 7.19
N ILE A 5 18.98 24.26 7.63
CA ILE A 5 19.60 23.16 8.37
C ILE A 5 19.76 23.61 9.82
N PHE A 6 19.36 22.74 10.75
CA PHE A 6 19.55 22.94 12.18
C PHE A 6 20.50 21.89 12.74
N PHE A 7 21.38 22.27 13.66
CA PHE A 7 22.33 21.39 14.32
C PHE A 7 22.38 21.66 15.83
N GLU A 8 22.90 20.71 16.60
CA GLU A 8 23.00 20.82 18.06
C GLU A 8 24.29 21.55 18.47
N ASP A 9 24.18 22.54 19.38
CA ASP A 9 25.30 23.40 19.84
C ASP A 9 26.21 22.74 20.90
N GLY A 10 25.99 21.47 21.21
CA GLY A 10 26.71 20.72 22.25
C GLY A 10 26.28 21.05 23.69
N LYS A 11 25.33 21.96 23.88
CA LYS A 11 24.65 22.23 25.17
C LYS A 11 23.22 21.70 25.19
N GLY A 12 22.80 21.03 24.11
CA GLY A 12 21.45 20.49 23.93
C GLY A 12 20.48 21.45 23.25
N ASN A 13 20.95 22.60 22.74
CA ASN A 13 20.10 23.52 21.99
C ASN A 13 20.27 23.31 20.48
N ALA A 14 19.16 23.35 19.75
CA ALA A 14 19.21 23.42 18.29
C ALA A 14 19.58 24.85 17.87
N MET A 15 20.37 24.99 16.82
CA MET A 15 20.81 26.27 16.23
C MET A 15 20.76 26.17 14.71
N ASP A 16 20.48 27.29 14.04
CA ASP A 16 20.61 27.41 12.58
C ASP A 16 22.05 27.78 12.15
N GLU A 17 22.27 27.90 10.84
CA GLU A 17 23.58 28.24 10.25
C GLU A 17 24.11 29.61 10.70
N ASP A 18 23.22 30.52 11.08
CA ASP A 18 23.55 31.87 11.56
C ASP A 18 23.74 31.91 13.10
N GLY A 19 23.58 30.79 13.78
CA GLY A 19 23.72 30.66 15.24
C GLY A 19 22.51 31.17 16.01
N HIS A 20 21.36 31.27 15.37
CA HIS A 20 20.09 31.58 16.01
C HIS A 20 19.39 30.29 16.45
N GLU A 21 18.79 30.32 17.64
CA GLU A 21 17.91 29.25 18.07
C GLU A 21 16.68 29.21 17.15
N PRO A 22 16.24 28.01 16.71
CA PRO A 22 15.01 27.87 15.97
C PRO A 22 13.85 28.43 16.78
N VAL A 23 12.91 29.07 16.10
CA VAL A 23 11.66 29.51 16.72
C VAL A 23 10.98 28.28 17.33
N GLN A 24 10.92 28.25 18.66
CA GLN A 24 10.17 27.23 19.39
C GLN A 24 8.69 27.46 19.06
N MET A 25 8.08 26.51 18.36
CA MET A 25 6.65 26.56 18.10
C MET A 25 5.93 26.19 19.39
N GLU A 26 5.39 27.19 20.09
CA GLU A 26 4.49 26.96 21.21
C GLU A 26 3.21 26.33 20.68
N LEU A 27 2.99 25.06 21.02
CA LEU A 27 1.72 24.39 20.76
C LEU A 27 0.77 24.71 21.91
N ASP A 28 -0.33 25.37 21.59
CA ASP A 28 -1.43 25.57 22.53
C ASP A 28 -2.09 24.22 22.84
N MET A 29 -1.72 23.66 23.99
CA MET A 29 -2.25 22.37 24.46
C MET A 29 -3.74 22.45 24.82
N ASP A 30 -4.29 23.64 25.08
CA ASP A 30 -5.72 23.82 25.37
C ASP A 30 -6.54 23.83 24.06
N ALA A 31 -6.00 24.43 23.00
CA ALA A 31 -6.62 24.39 21.67
C ALA A 31 -6.48 23.02 20.99
N TYR A 32 -5.38 22.32 21.25
CA TYR A 32 -5.08 21.00 20.66
C TYR A 32 -4.66 20.01 21.75
N PRO A 33 -5.60 19.52 22.57
CA PRO A 33 -5.31 18.47 23.52
C PRO A 33 -4.82 17.24 22.76
N LEU A 34 -3.58 16.84 23.04
CA LEU A 34 -3.08 15.53 22.65
C LEU A 34 -3.74 14.53 23.59
N ASP A 35 -4.86 13.94 23.14
CA ASP A 35 -5.48 12.82 23.86
C ASP A 35 -4.46 11.69 24.03
N ASP A 36 -4.63 10.93 25.13
CA ASP A 36 -3.74 9.85 25.54
C ASP A 36 -3.35 8.96 24.35
N VAL A 37 -2.05 8.68 24.26
CA VAL A 37 -1.48 7.78 23.25
C VAL A 37 -2.32 6.50 23.25
N THR A 38 -3.06 6.26 22.17
CA THR A 38 -3.86 5.06 22.05
C THR A 38 -2.92 3.87 22.02
N ASP A 39 -2.97 3.03 23.05
CA ASP A 39 -2.25 1.76 23.06
C ASP A 39 -2.63 0.92 21.83
N PHE A 40 -1.71 0.06 21.40
CA PHE A 40 -1.92 -0.84 20.27
C PHE A 40 -3.23 -1.65 20.40
N ASN A 41 -3.59 -2.02 21.63
CA ASN A 41 -4.83 -2.73 21.93
C ASN A 41 -6.06 -1.86 21.64
N ILE A 42 -6.07 -0.61 22.10
CA ILE A 42 -7.17 0.34 21.89
C ILE A 42 -7.33 0.64 20.39
N HIS A 43 -6.22 0.87 19.69
CA HIS A 43 -6.23 1.07 18.24
C HIS A 43 -6.82 -0.15 17.50
N SER A 44 -6.52 -1.37 17.95
CA SER A 44 -7.03 -2.61 17.36
C SER A 44 -8.54 -2.77 17.56
N GLU A 45 -9.06 -2.36 18.72
CA GLU A 45 -10.50 -2.39 19.03
C GLU A 45 -11.30 -1.29 18.31
N LEU A 46 -10.68 -0.13 18.09
CA LEU A 46 -11.29 0.99 17.35
C LEU A 46 -11.25 0.79 15.83
N LYS A 47 -10.54 -0.23 15.33
CA LYS A 47 -10.53 -0.56 13.91
C LYS A 47 -11.91 -1.07 13.51
N LEU A 48 -12.64 -0.25 12.74
CA LEU A 48 -13.94 -0.61 12.19
C LEU A 48 -13.85 -1.96 11.45
N PRO A 49 -14.82 -2.86 11.62
CA PRO A 49 -14.78 -4.18 11.01
C PRO A 49 -14.75 -4.04 9.48
N GLU A 50 -13.66 -4.52 8.88
CA GLU A 50 -13.52 -4.61 7.43
C GLU A 50 -14.66 -5.50 6.91
N LYS A 51 -15.54 -4.93 6.08
CA LYS A 51 -16.68 -5.66 5.51
C LYS A 51 -16.14 -6.83 4.68
N LEU A 52 -16.36 -8.05 5.17
CA LEU A 52 -16.08 -9.29 4.45
C LEU A 52 -16.92 -9.35 3.17
N ASN A 53 -16.33 -8.99 2.05
CA ASN A 53 -16.88 -9.29 0.73
C ASN A 53 -16.83 -10.81 0.53
N LYS A 54 -17.98 -11.47 0.66
CA LYS A 54 -18.14 -12.90 0.40
C LYS A 54 -17.80 -13.19 -1.07
N LEU A 55 -16.70 -13.91 -1.30
CA LEU A 55 -16.35 -14.47 -2.60
C LEU A 55 -17.32 -15.60 -2.93
N ASN A 56 -18.23 -15.37 -3.88
CA ASN A 56 -19.07 -16.43 -4.43
C ASN A 56 -18.22 -17.34 -5.33
N VAL A 57 -18.00 -18.56 -4.85
CA VAL A 57 -17.52 -19.72 -5.61
C VAL A 57 -18.60 -20.12 -6.61
N ILE A 58 -18.28 -20.11 -7.92
CA ILE A 58 -19.05 -20.85 -8.93
C ILE A 58 -18.07 -21.76 -9.65
N LYS A 59 -18.18 -23.06 -9.35
CA LYS A 59 -17.70 -24.15 -10.21
C LYS A 59 -18.79 -24.40 -11.25
N ASP A 60 -18.41 -24.59 -12.50
CA ASP A 60 -19.21 -25.39 -13.43
C ASP A 60 -18.30 -26.09 -14.44
N ASP A 61 -18.69 -27.33 -14.72
CA ASP A 61 -17.98 -28.41 -15.39
C ASP A 61 -18.10 -28.39 -16.93
N VAL A 62 -17.05 -28.95 -17.57
CA VAL A 62 -17.01 -29.78 -18.80
C VAL A 62 -17.74 -29.34 -20.09
N SER A 63 -16.97 -29.11 -21.18
CA SER A 63 -17.04 -29.86 -22.46
C SER A 63 -16.24 -29.18 -23.60
N SER A 64 -15.52 -29.97 -24.41
CA SER A 64 -14.66 -29.61 -25.54
C SER A 64 -15.40 -29.75 -26.90
N PRO A 65 -14.76 -29.65 -28.08
CA PRO A 65 -13.97 -28.56 -28.66
C PRO A 65 -14.49 -28.17 -30.08
N VAL A 66 -14.56 -26.87 -30.43
CA VAL A 66 -14.71 -26.46 -31.85
C VAL A 66 -13.88 -25.22 -32.14
N HIS A 67 -12.93 -25.37 -33.07
CA HIS A 67 -12.10 -24.32 -33.64
C HIS A 67 -12.97 -23.24 -34.30
N SER A 68 -13.02 -22.09 -33.65
CA SER A 68 -13.30 -20.81 -34.28
C SER A 68 -12.30 -19.83 -33.68
N THR A 69 -11.66 -19.01 -34.50
CA THR A 69 -10.73 -17.95 -34.09
C THR A 69 -11.52 -16.84 -33.39
N LYS A 70 -12.06 -17.17 -32.22
CA LYS A 70 -12.66 -16.21 -31.31
C LYS A 70 -11.52 -15.34 -30.81
N SER A 71 -11.56 -14.07 -31.20
CA SER A 71 -10.90 -12.99 -30.45
C SER A 71 -11.05 -13.32 -28.97
N ARG A 72 -9.93 -13.69 -28.33
CA ARG A 72 -9.94 -14.08 -26.91
C ARG A 72 -10.33 -12.80 -26.18
N ALA A 73 -11.58 -12.73 -25.74
CA ALA A 73 -12.04 -11.72 -24.81
C ALA A 73 -11.00 -11.67 -23.68
N THR A 74 -10.22 -10.60 -23.64
CA THR A 74 -9.19 -10.43 -22.62
C THR A 74 -9.92 -10.38 -21.30
N ARG A 75 -9.59 -11.31 -20.39
CA ARG A 75 -10.06 -11.23 -19.01
C ARG A 75 -9.57 -9.89 -18.46
N ARG A 76 -10.46 -8.90 -18.39
CA ARG A 76 -10.16 -7.63 -17.74
C ARG A 76 -10.16 -7.92 -16.25
N HIS A 77 -8.97 -7.88 -15.66
CA HIS A 77 -8.85 -7.85 -14.21
C HIS A 77 -9.20 -6.43 -13.77
N GLY A 78 -10.01 -6.30 -12.72
CA GLY A 78 -10.31 -4.99 -12.12
C GLY A 78 -9.07 -4.41 -11.43
N ASP A 79 -9.06 -3.09 -11.21
CA ASP A 79 -7.91 -2.40 -10.61
C ASP A 79 -7.57 -2.92 -9.21
N ASN A 80 -8.59 -3.29 -8.42
CA ASN A 80 -8.41 -3.92 -7.10
C ASN A 80 -7.54 -5.20 -7.14
N ILE A 81 -7.65 -5.99 -8.22
CA ILE A 81 -6.87 -7.21 -8.40
C ILE A 81 -5.42 -6.88 -8.72
N LYS A 82 -5.19 -5.78 -9.44
CA LYS A 82 -3.86 -5.29 -9.77
C LYS A 82 -3.17 -4.70 -8.53
N GLU A 83 -3.90 -3.94 -7.70
CA GLU A 83 -3.40 -3.41 -6.43
C GLU A 83 -3.00 -4.53 -5.46
N LEU A 84 -3.87 -5.54 -5.26
CA LEU A 84 -3.54 -6.71 -4.44
C LEU A 84 -2.30 -7.44 -4.95
N PHE A 85 -2.12 -7.54 -6.26
CA PHE A 85 -0.92 -8.12 -6.84
C PHE A 85 0.35 -7.33 -6.49
N PHE A 86 0.33 -6.00 -6.62
CA PHE A 86 1.49 -5.17 -6.29
C PHE A 86 1.78 -5.11 -4.79
N PHE A 87 0.75 -5.12 -3.95
CA PHE A 87 0.90 -5.27 -2.51
C PHE A 87 1.67 -6.55 -2.16
N GLU A 88 1.28 -7.70 -2.73
CA GLU A 88 1.98 -8.97 -2.50
C GLU A 88 3.44 -8.96 -3.02
N VAL A 89 3.72 -8.24 -4.12
CA VAL A 89 5.08 -8.17 -4.69
C VAL A 89 5.98 -7.23 -3.89
N TYR A 90 5.53 -6.02 -3.57
CA TYR A 90 6.37 -4.98 -2.96
C TYR A 90 6.38 -5.03 -1.44
N GLU A 91 5.22 -5.23 -0.80
CA GLU A 91 5.13 -5.26 0.67
C GLU A 91 5.56 -6.62 1.22
N LYS A 92 5.15 -7.72 0.57
CA LYS A 92 5.53 -9.08 1.02
C LYS A 92 6.77 -9.65 0.34
N GLY A 93 7.33 -8.94 -0.65
CA GLY A 93 8.53 -9.38 -1.36
C GLY A 93 8.35 -10.67 -2.17
N LEU A 94 7.11 -11.04 -2.52
CA LEU A 94 6.85 -12.26 -3.28
C LEU A 94 7.28 -12.10 -4.75
N ASN A 95 7.73 -13.21 -5.34
CA ASN A 95 7.97 -13.23 -6.79
C ASN A 95 6.64 -13.03 -7.53
N ALA A 96 6.64 -12.31 -8.66
CA ALA A 96 5.45 -12.09 -9.49
C ALA A 96 4.71 -13.39 -9.84
N GLY A 97 5.42 -14.51 -9.99
CA GLY A 97 4.81 -15.81 -10.21
C GLY A 97 4.06 -16.38 -9.00
N GLU A 98 4.49 -16.06 -7.78
CA GLU A 98 3.87 -16.48 -6.52
C GLU A 98 2.71 -15.56 -6.18
N ALA A 99 2.89 -14.23 -6.29
CA ALA A 99 1.81 -13.26 -6.16
C ALA A 99 0.67 -13.54 -7.17
N ALA A 100 0.99 -13.97 -8.39
CA ALA A 100 -0.02 -14.39 -9.36
C ALA A 100 -0.87 -15.57 -8.88
N LYS A 101 -0.30 -16.51 -8.12
CA LYS A 101 -1.06 -17.63 -7.54
C LYS A 101 -1.98 -17.15 -6.43
N VAL A 102 -1.49 -16.24 -5.56
CA VAL A 102 -2.26 -15.66 -4.46
C VAL A 102 -3.49 -14.93 -4.99
N VAL A 103 -3.31 -14.12 -6.03
CA VAL A 103 -4.38 -13.29 -6.61
C VAL A 103 -5.16 -14.04 -7.73
N ASN A 104 -4.82 -15.30 -8.01
CA ASN A 104 -5.44 -16.16 -9.02
C ASN A 104 -5.46 -15.55 -10.44
N ILE A 105 -4.30 -15.04 -10.88
CA ILE A 105 -4.07 -14.42 -12.18
C ILE A 105 -3.12 -15.31 -13.00
N PRO A 106 -3.26 -15.38 -14.34
CA PRO A 106 -2.26 -16.05 -15.17
C PRO A 106 -0.87 -15.42 -14.98
N ARG A 107 0.16 -16.25 -14.76
CA ARG A 107 1.56 -15.79 -14.58
C ARG A 107 2.01 -14.80 -15.68
N ARG A 108 1.57 -15.01 -16.93
CA ARG A 108 1.89 -14.12 -18.04
C ARG A 108 1.34 -12.71 -17.85
N THR A 109 0.14 -12.56 -17.30
CA THR A 109 -0.45 -11.26 -16.99
C THR A 109 0.33 -10.57 -15.88
N ALA A 110 0.71 -11.29 -14.83
CA ALA A 110 1.51 -10.77 -13.73
C ALA A 110 2.86 -10.22 -14.17
N TYR A 111 3.63 -10.99 -14.96
CA TYR A 111 4.91 -10.50 -15.50
C TYR A 111 4.73 -9.34 -16.49
N ASN A 112 3.65 -9.33 -17.28
CA ASN A 112 3.34 -8.19 -18.15
C ASN A 112 3.02 -6.92 -17.34
N TRP A 113 2.38 -7.04 -16.18
CA TRP A 113 2.11 -5.91 -15.30
C TRP A 113 3.38 -5.39 -14.65
N LEU A 114 4.21 -6.27 -14.11
CA LEU A 114 5.49 -5.89 -13.53
C LEU A 114 6.39 -5.20 -14.57
N LYS A 115 6.45 -5.74 -15.79
CA LYS A 115 7.22 -5.14 -16.87
C LYS A 115 6.75 -3.72 -17.23
N LYS A 116 5.42 -3.50 -17.26
CA LYS A 116 4.84 -2.18 -17.53
C LYS A 116 5.03 -1.16 -16.40
N ASP A 117 5.29 -1.62 -15.19
CA ASP A 117 5.53 -0.79 -14.01
C ASP A 117 7.00 -0.32 -13.94
N GLN A 118 7.90 -1.11 -14.53
CA GLN A 118 9.35 -0.86 -14.59
C GLN A 118 9.80 -0.13 -15.87
N GLU A 119 8.90 0.05 -16.83
CA GLU A 119 9.11 0.82 -18.08
C GLU A 119 8.71 2.29 -17.88
#